data_AF-A0A919WWR6-F1
#
_entry.id   AF-A0A919WWR6-F1
#
_cell.length_a   1.000
_cell.length_b   1.000
_cell.length_c   1.000
_cell.angle_alpha   90.00
_cell.angle_beta   90.00
_cell.angle_gamma   90.00
#
_symmetry.space_group_name_H-M   'P 1'
#
loop_
_entity.id
_entity.type
_entity.pdbx_description
1 polymer ?
#
loop_
_entity_poly.entity_id
_entity_poly.type
_entity_poly.pdbx_seq_one_letter_code
_entity_poly.pdbx_strand_id
1 'polypeptide(L)' 'MKKVAMLLFYIVLLVTLLPTNSLATTLEKLPSTESSKHWKVVIAKADDEDPNLNKSRNPDLYSVYSMDIKTLAEKTLN' A
#
# COMPACT_ATOMS: atom_id res chain seq x y z
N MET A 1 16.43 43.60 20.35
CA MET A 1 15.20 42.80 20.07
C MET A 1 15.08 42.34 18.62
N LYS A 2 15.35 43.18 17.61
CA LYS A 2 15.21 42.83 16.18
C LYS A 2 15.98 41.56 15.74
N LYS A 3 17.21 41.36 16.23
CA LYS A 3 18.03 40.17 15.93
C LYS A 3 17.44 38.87 16.49
N VAL A 4 16.83 38.94 17.68
CA VAL A 4 16.17 37.79 18.32
C VAL A 4 14.87 37.44 17.60
N ALA A 5 14.09 38.46 17.21
CA ALA A 5 12.88 38.27 16.43
C ALA A 5 13.15 37.63 15.05
N MET A 6 14.23 38.03 14.39
CA MET A 6 14.65 37.43 13.12
C MET A 6 15.07 35.97 13.30
N LEU A 7 15.79 35.64 14.38
CA LEU A 7 16.20 34.28 14.68
C LEU A 7 15.01 33.36 14.98
N LEU A 8 14.00 33.87 15.71
CA LEU A 8 12.73 33.17 15.94
C LEU A 8 11.96 32.91 14.63
N PHE A 9 11.95 33.88 13.71
CA PHE A 9 11.29 33.72 12.41
C PHE A 9 11.93 32.59 11.58
N TYR A 10 13.27 32.49 11.56
CA TYR A 10 13.96 31.41 10.87
C TYR A 10 13.66 30.04 11.46
N ILE A 11 13.56 29.92 12.79
CA ILE A 11 13.22 28.66 13.46
C ILE A 11 11.81 28.20 13.07
N VAL A 12 10.82 29.11 13.09
CA VAL A 12 9.45 28.79 12.70
C VAL A 12 9.37 28.34 11.24
N LEU A 13 10.08 29.05 10.35
CA LEU A 13 10.13 28.70 8.93
C LEU A 13 10.72 27.30 8.72
N LEU A 14 11.79 26.95 9.44
CA LEU A 14 12.45 25.65 9.36
C LEU A 14 11.53 24.50 9.79
N VAL A 15 10.73 24.69 10.83
CA VAL A 15 9.78 23.69 11.34
C VAL A 15 8.64 23.44 10.33
N THR A 16 8.18 24.47 9.63
CA THR A 16 7.10 24.34 8.63
C THR A 16 7.54 23.68 7.32
N LEU A 17 8.84 23.66 7.02
CA LEU A 17 9.41 23.03 5.82
C LEU A 17 9.73 21.55 6.01
N LEU A 18 9.60 21.03 7.24
CA LEU A 18 9.76 19.60 7.47
C LEU A 18 8.64 18.86 6.72
N PRO A 19 8.98 17.87 5.87
CA PRO A 19 7.98 17.08 5.18
C PRO A 19 7.09 16.43 6.24
N THR A 20 5.78 16.68 6.17
CA THR A 20 4.82 15.93 6.97
C THR A 20 5.00 14.48 6.57
N ASN A 21 5.42 13.65 7.52
CA ASN A 21 5.71 12.24 7.31
C ASN A 21 4.57 11.61 6.50
N SER A 22 4.82 11.39 5.21
CA SER A 22 4.00 10.48 4.41
C SER A 22 4.33 9.12 4.99
N LEU A 23 3.54 8.70 5.97
CA LEU A 23 3.52 7.31 6.39
C LEU A 23 3.02 6.54 5.18
N ALA A 24 3.96 6.05 4.38
CA ALA A 24 3.69 4.92 3.50
C ALA A 24 3.13 3.85 4.43
N THR A 25 1.83 3.60 4.33
CA THR A 25 1.17 2.56 5.11
C THR A 25 1.99 1.30 4.90
N THR A 26 2.56 0.76 5.98
CA THR A 26 3.47 -0.38 5.89
C THR A 26 2.74 -1.52 5.20
N LEU A 27 3.46 -2.30 4.38
CA LEU A 27 2.92 -3.51 3.74
C LEU A 27 2.55 -4.61 4.74
N GLU A 28 2.68 -4.32 6.04
CA GLU A 28 2.37 -5.19 7.19
C GLU A 28 0.90 -5.63 7.23
N LYS A 29 0.03 -4.94 6.47
CA LYS A 29 -1.39 -5.32 6.34
C LYS A 29 -1.66 -6.46 5.37
N LEU A 30 -0.64 -7.02 4.70
CA LEU A 30 -0.76 -8.22 3.85
C LEU A 30 -0.26 -9.47 4.57
N PRO A 31 -0.90 -10.65 4.40
CA PRO A 31 -2.04 -10.96 3.54
C PRO A 31 -3.38 -10.39 4.04
N SER A 32 -4.24 -9.95 3.13
CA SER A 32 -5.53 -9.30 3.45
C SER A 32 -6.68 -9.78 2.56
N THR A 33 -7.90 -9.56 3.02
CA THR A 33 -9.10 -9.75 2.21
C THR A 33 -10.02 -8.58 2.45
N GLU A 34 -10.44 -7.93 1.36
CA GLU A 34 -11.38 -6.82 1.37
C GLU A 34 -12.57 -7.16 0.48
N SER A 35 -13.77 -6.83 0.95
CA SER A 35 -15.00 -7.10 0.20
C SER A 35 -15.88 -5.86 0.09
N SER A 36 -16.37 -5.60 -1.11
CA SER A 36 -17.42 -4.63 -1.42
C SER A 36 -18.70 -5.36 -1.86
N LYS A 37 -19.74 -4.61 -2.22
CA LYS A 37 -21.00 -5.18 -2.74
C LYS A 37 -20.82 -6.03 -4.01
N HIS A 38 -19.80 -5.75 -4.81
CA HIS A 38 -19.62 -6.34 -6.14
C HIS A 38 -18.31 -7.11 -6.27
N TRP A 39 -17.37 -6.92 -5.35
CA TRP A 39 -16.01 -7.44 -5.48
C TRP A 39 -15.51 -8.00 -4.17
N LYS A 40 -14.83 -9.14 -4.27
CA LYS A 40 -13.97 -9.66 -3.21
C LYS A 40 -12.55 -9.68 -3.73
N VAL A 41 -11.67 -8.96 -3.05
CA VAL A 41 -10.23 -8.91 -3.35
C VAL A 41 -9.50 -9.65 -2.25
N VAL A 42 -8.69 -10.62 -2.62
CA VAL A 42 -7.86 -11.40 -1.70
C VAL A 42 -6.41 -11.22 -2.11
N ILE A 43 -5.58 -10.80 -1.17
CA ILE A 43 -4.13 -10.76 -1.33
C ILE A 43 -3.55 -11.81 -0.38
N ALA A 44 -3.07 -12.91 -0.95
CA ALA A 44 -2.55 -14.06 -0.22
C ALA A 44 -1.11 -14.34 -0.64
N LYS A 45 -0.46 -15.33 -0.01
CA LYS A 45 0.84 -15.82 -0.46
C LYS A 45 0.77 -16.19 -1.95
N ALA A 46 1.85 -15.97 -2.68
CA ALA A 46 1.95 -16.38 -4.08
C ALA A 46 1.53 -17.86 -4.25
N ASP A 47 0.81 -18.14 -5.33
CA ASP A 47 0.15 -19.42 -5.56
C ASP A 47 1.15 -20.50 -5.98
N ASP A 48 1.58 -21.35 -5.05
CA ASP A 48 2.61 -22.37 -5.31
C ASP A 48 2.23 -23.42 -6.39
N GLU A 49 0.97 -23.45 -6.88
CA GLU A 49 0.49 -24.43 -7.87
C GLU A 49 0.91 -24.14 -9.32
N ASP A 50 1.10 -22.87 -9.72
CA ASP A 50 1.59 -22.50 -11.07
C ASP A 50 2.98 -21.83 -11.02
N PRO A 51 4.08 -22.57 -11.28
CA PRO A 51 5.43 -22.03 -11.19
C PRO A 51 5.73 -20.88 -12.15
N ASN A 52 4.88 -20.61 -13.16
CA ASN A 52 5.03 -19.48 -14.08
C ASN A 52 4.39 -18.19 -13.54
N LEU A 53 3.45 -18.26 -12.60
CA LEU A 53 2.84 -17.09 -11.95
C LEU A 53 3.66 -16.60 -10.74
N ASN A 54 4.52 -17.48 -10.22
CA ASN A 54 5.24 -17.28 -8.94
C ASN A 54 6.64 -16.73 -9.16
N LYS A 55 7.11 -16.84 -10.41
CA LYS A 55 8.46 -16.45 -10.81
C LYS A 55 8.36 -15.19 -11.66
N SER A 56 8.93 -14.11 -11.14
CA SER A 56 9.17 -12.94 -11.97
C SER A 56 10.15 -13.30 -13.09
N ARG A 57 9.98 -12.68 -14.27
CA ARG A 57 11.00 -12.73 -15.33
C ARG A 57 12.27 -11.99 -14.94
N ASN A 58 12.19 -11.10 -13.94
CA ASN A 58 13.34 -10.41 -13.38
C ASN A 58 13.90 -11.23 -12.22
N PRO A 59 15.17 -11.67 -12.26
CA PRO A 59 15.79 -12.50 -11.23
C PRO A 59 15.87 -11.81 -9.84
N ASP A 60 15.76 -10.48 -9.78
CA ASP A 60 15.81 -9.72 -8.53
C ASP A 60 14.42 -9.53 -7.88
N LEU A 61 13.35 -10.04 -8.50
CA LEU A 61 11.98 -9.90 -8.03
C LEU A 61 11.42 -11.25 -7.56
N TYR A 62 11.11 -11.34 -6.28
CA TYR A 62 10.43 -12.48 -5.68
C TYR A 62 8.95 -12.14 -5.49
N SER A 63 8.06 -12.89 -6.14
CA SER A 63 6.61 -12.77 -5.90
C SER A 63 6.29 -13.38 -4.53
N VAL A 64 6.10 -12.53 -3.53
CA VAL A 64 5.74 -12.97 -2.17
C VAL A 64 4.23 -13.16 -2.02
N TYR A 65 3.45 -12.37 -2.76
CA TYR A 65 1.99 -12.34 -2.69
C TYR A 65 1.34 -12.41 -4.08
N SER A 66 0.14 -12.97 -4.15
CA SER A 66 -0.76 -12.97 -5.30
C SER A 66 -2.04 -12.22 -4.97
N MET A 67 -2.71 -11.67 -5.99
CA MET A 67 -3.99 -10.97 -5.86
C MET A 67 -5.06 -11.71 -6.67
N ASP A 68 -6.13 -12.12 -6.01
CA ASP A 68 -7.32 -12.72 -6.62
C ASP A 68 -8.49 -11.75 -6.51
N ILE A 69 -9.18 -11.50 -7.62
CA ILE A 69 -10.32 -10.58 -7.72
C ILE A 69 -11.53 -11.37 -8.22
N LYS A 70 -12.54 -11.52 -7.37
CA LYS A 70 -13.79 -12.22 -7.69
C LYS A 70 -14.96 -11.26 -7.71
N THR A 71 -15.74 -11.29 -8.78
CA THR A 71 -17.02 -10.58 -8.86
C THR A 71 -18.06 -11.34 -8.05
N LEU A 72 -18.68 -10.65 -7.09
CA LEU A 72 -19.84 -11.14 -6.34
C LEU A 72 -21.08 -10.86 -7.19
N ALA A 73 -21.27 -11.62 -8.26
CA ALA A 73 -22.55 -11.57 -8.97
C ALA A 73 -23.63 -12.16 -8.05
N GLU A 74 -24.67 -11.38 -7.74
CA GLU A 74 -25.93 -11.93 -7.27
C GLU A 74 -26.43 -12.85 -8.37
N LYS A 75 -26.36 -14.15 -8.13
CA LYS A 75 -26.99 -15.13 -9.00
C LYS A 75 -28.50 -14.96 -8.81
N THR A 76 -29.11 -14.03 -9.52
CA THR A 76 -30.55 -14.00 -9.73
C THR A 76 -30.88 -15.18 -10.63
N LEU A 77 -31.05 -16.34 -10.00
CA LEU A 77 -31.78 -17.47 -10.59
C LEU A 77 -33.22 -16.97 -10.80
N ASN A 78 -33.54 -16.64 -12.06
CA ASN A 78 -34.92 -16.60 -12.54
C ASN A 78 -35.51 -18.01 -12.55
#